data_AF-A0A7V0YEH1-F1
#
_entry.id   AF-A0A7V0YEH1-F1
#
_cell.length_a   1.000
_cell.length_b   1.000
_cell.length_c   1.000
_cell.angle_alpha   90.00
_cell.angle_beta   90.00
_cell.angle_gamma   90.00
#
_symmetry.space_group_name_H-M   'P 1'
#
loop_
_entity.id
_entity.type
_entity.pdbx_description
1 polymer ?
#
loop_
_entity_poly.entity_id
_entity_poly.type
_entity_poly.pdbx_seq_one_letter_code
_entity_poly.pdbx_strand_id
1 'polypeptide(L)'
;MPDAHKQELAAFATEKRLRGKGPLCVALVVTQHAKRMGLPLDPDKLLTESGGQVLGLGKGAVQAVLKRHGITRVLADEGGRTSRGSLKNMREYVAFLNKLNSKGDVDLEAIEKFWIERVREFFASKPFKIKLDAARSLRMVVRDVVAQAVERQKTAPGMYYSGAVLQHLVGAKLDCALGEGSVEHNSFSTADAPGSRAGDFLIGDAAVHVTTSPGEAVIEKCR
;
A
#
# COMPACT_ATOMS: atom_id res chain seq x y z
N MET A 1 -4.73 -26.07 7.02
CA MET A 1 -4.31 -25.08 8.05
C MET A 1 -4.19 -23.71 7.37
N PRO A 2 -4.80 -22.63 7.89
CA PRO A 2 -4.98 -21.37 7.15
C PRO A 2 -3.72 -20.55 6.81
N ASP A 3 -2.52 -21.01 7.17
CA ASP A 3 -1.24 -20.31 6.91
C ASP A 3 -0.14 -21.26 6.39
N ALA A 4 -0.51 -22.46 5.95
CA ALA A 4 0.43 -23.38 5.30
C ALA A 4 1.06 -22.65 4.10
N HIS A 5 2.39 -22.61 4.04
CA HIS A 5 3.21 -21.95 3.02
C HIS A 5 3.41 -20.43 3.11
N LYS A 6 2.88 -19.72 4.13
CA LYS A 6 3.11 -18.27 4.28
C LYS A 6 4.60 -17.89 4.38
N GLN A 7 5.39 -18.67 5.12
CA GLN A 7 6.83 -18.45 5.24
C GLN A 7 7.57 -18.72 3.93
N GLU A 8 7.20 -19.78 3.21
CA GLU A 8 7.80 -20.14 1.92
C GLU A 8 7.48 -19.08 0.85
N LEU A 9 6.25 -18.55 0.84
CA LEU A 9 5.83 -17.42 0.01
C LEU A 9 6.61 -16.15 0.35
N ALA A 10 6.79 -15.83 1.63
CA ALA A 10 7.54 -14.65 2.06
C ALA A 10 9.03 -14.73 1.67
N ALA A 11 9.64 -15.91 1.84
CA ALA A 11 11.00 -16.18 1.42
C ALA A 11 11.15 -16.05 -0.10
N PHE A 12 10.26 -16.70 -0.86
CA PHE A 12 10.25 -16.62 -2.32
C PHE A 12 10.06 -15.19 -2.84
N ALA A 13 9.08 -14.45 -2.30
CA ALA A 13 8.82 -13.07 -2.68
C ALA A 13 10.02 -12.15 -2.42
N THR A 14 10.78 -12.42 -1.36
CA THR A 14 12.00 -11.67 -1.03
C THR A 14 13.17 -12.06 -1.94
N GLU A 15 13.42 -13.36 -2.10
CA GLU A 15 14.50 -13.89 -2.94
C GLU A 15 14.36 -13.42 -4.40
N LYS A 16 13.15 -13.55 -4.96
CA LYS A 16 12.84 -13.15 -6.34
C LYS A 16 12.48 -11.67 -6.49
N ARG A 17 12.55 -10.88 -5.41
CA ARG A 17 12.27 -9.44 -5.38
C ARG A 17 10.91 -9.07 -5.97
N LEU A 18 9.87 -9.85 -5.68
CA LEU A 18 8.50 -9.65 -6.18
C LEU A 18 7.74 -8.57 -5.41
N ARG A 19 8.30 -7.36 -5.36
CA ARG A 19 7.79 -6.22 -4.57
C ARG A 19 7.19 -5.10 -5.43
N GLY A 20 7.52 -5.07 -6.72
CA GLY A 20 7.08 -4.04 -7.66
C GLY A 20 5.74 -4.37 -8.32
N LYS A 21 5.15 -3.35 -8.98
CA LYS A 21 3.87 -3.47 -9.71
C LYS A 21 3.84 -4.66 -10.67
N GLY A 22 4.85 -4.79 -11.54
CA GLY A 22 4.92 -5.84 -12.55
C GLY A 22 4.93 -7.26 -11.95
N PRO A 23 5.90 -7.58 -11.07
CA PRO A 23 5.90 -8.83 -10.32
C PRO A 23 4.59 -9.17 -9.60
N LEU A 24 3.98 -8.19 -8.92
CA LEU A 24 2.70 -8.39 -8.22
C LEU A 24 1.55 -8.69 -9.20
N CYS A 25 1.50 -8.02 -10.35
CA CYS A 25 0.52 -8.34 -11.40
C CYS A 25 0.68 -9.78 -11.90
N VAL A 26 1.92 -10.24 -12.12
CA VAL A 26 2.21 -11.63 -12.53
C VAL A 26 1.75 -12.62 -11.47
N ALA A 27 2.11 -12.39 -10.21
CA ALA A 27 1.73 -13.28 -9.12
C ALA A 27 0.21 -13.44 -8.99
N LEU A 28 -0.55 -12.35 -9.08
CA LEU A 28 -2.01 -12.39 -9.04
C LEU A 28 -2.60 -13.19 -10.22
N VAL A 29 -2.16 -12.92 -11.45
CA VAL A 29 -2.70 -13.56 -12.65
C VAL A 29 -2.32 -15.03 -12.72
N VAL A 30 -1.09 -15.40 -12.40
CA VAL A 30 -0.66 -16.81 -12.35
C VAL A 30 -1.40 -17.58 -11.26
N THR A 31 -1.69 -16.95 -10.11
CA THR A 31 -2.53 -17.57 -9.07
C THR A 31 -3.97 -17.80 -9.56
N GLN A 32 -4.53 -16.91 -10.39
CA GLN A 32 -5.83 -17.17 -11.04
C GLN A 32 -5.77 -18.34 -12.02
N HIS A 33 -4.68 -18.47 -12.78
CA HIS A 33 -4.50 -19.61 -13.67
C HIS A 33 -4.40 -20.91 -12.88
N ALA A 34 -3.66 -20.94 -11.76
CA ALA A 34 -3.60 -22.09 -10.86
C ALA A 34 -4.99 -22.48 -10.33
N LYS A 35 -5.81 -21.49 -9.92
CA LYS A 35 -7.18 -21.75 -9.45
C LYS A 35 -8.08 -22.34 -10.53
N ARG A 36 -7.93 -21.90 -11.79
CA ARG A 36 -8.78 -22.36 -12.90
C ARG A 36 -8.33 -23.68 -13.51
N MET A 37 -7.01 -23.89 -13.62
CA MET A 37 -6.40 -25.02 -14.32
C MET A 37 -5.97 -26.14 -13.38
N GLY A 38 -5.87 -25.87 -12.08
CA GLY A 38 -5.25 -26.75 -11.10
C GLY A 38 -3.72 -26.66 -11.10
N LEU A 39 -3.12 -27.38 -10.14
CA LEU A 39 -1.68 -27.63 -10.07
C LEU A 39 -1.41 -29.10 -10.43
N PRO A 40 -0.27 -29.42 -11.07
CA PRO A 40 0.80 -28.50 -11.47
C PRO A 40 0.45 -27.70 -12.73
N LEU A 41 1.02 -26.49 -12.83
CA LEU A 41 0.92 -25.64 -14.01
C LEU A 41 2.04 -25.94 -15.00
N ASP A 42 1.69 -25.92 -16.29
CA ASP A 42 2.67 -25.90 -17.38
C ASP A 42 2.95 -24.43 -17.77
N PRO A 43 4.19 -23.93 -17.61
CA PRO A 43 4.50 -22.53 -17.90
C PRO A 43 4.31 -22.16 -19.38
N ASP A 44 4.41 -23.11 -20.32
CA ASP A 44 4.27 -22.81 -21.74
C ASP A 44 2.80 -22.65 -22.14
N LYS A 45 1.87 -23.27 -21.40
CA LYS A 45 0.42 -23.00 -21.51
C LYS A 45 0.01 -21.63 -20.96
N LEU A 46 0.91 -20.94 -20.26
CA LEU A 46 0.69 -19.59 -19.76
C LEU A 46 1.28 -18.50 -20.65
N LEU A 47 1.64 -18.84 -21.89
CA LEU A 47 2.09 -17.88 -22.89
C LEU A 47 0.95 -17.49 -23.84
N THR A 48 1.01 -16.29 -24.39
CA THR A 48 0.20 -15.92 -25.56
C THR A 48 0.65 -16.69 -26.80
N GLU A 49 -0.16 -16.72 -27.86
CA GLU A 49 0.18 -17.39 -29.13
C GLU A 49 1.54 -16.94 -29.72
N SER A 50 1.88 -15.65 -29.55
CA SER A 50 3.17 -15.09 -29.97
C SER A 50 4.36 -15.44 -29.05
N GLY A 51 4.14 -16.12 -27.93
CA GLY A 51 5.16 -16.50 -26.94
C GLY A 51 5.75 -15.35 -26.11
N GLY A 52 5.49 -14.09 -26.50
CA GLY A 52 6.15 -12.91 -25.93
C GLY A 52 5.52 -12.35 -24.64
N GLN A 53 4.34 -12.81 -24.24
CA GLN A 53 3.62 -12.31 -23.08
C GLN A 53 2.99 -13.45 -22.26
N VAL A 54 2.73 -13.16 -20.98
CA VAL A 54 1.98 -14.06 -20.10
C VAL A 54 0.49 -13.97 -20.48
N LEU A 55 -0.13 -15.13 -20.72
CA LEU A 55 -1.54 -15.26 -21.08
C LEU A 55 -2.43 -14.56 -20.05
N GLY A 56 -3.35 -13.72 -20.51
CA GLY A 56 -4.30 -13.01 -19.63
C GLY A 56 -3.69 -11.93 -18.72
N LEU A 57 -2.38 -11.67 -18.79
CA LEU A 57 -1.75 -10.60 -18.03
C LEU A 57 -2.14 -9.24 -18.63
N GLY A 58 -2.89 -8.45 -17.87
CA GLY A 58 -3.34 -7.14 -18.29
C GLY A 58 -4.16 -6.44 -17.21
N LYS A 59 -4.41 -5.13 -17.40
CA LYS A 59 -5.10 -4.28 -16.42
C LYS A 59 -6.46 -4.85 -15.99
N GLY A 60 -7.26 -5.33 -16.94
CA GLY A 60 -8.59 -5.88 -16.66
C GLY A 60 -8.54 -7.09 -15.72
N ALA A 61 -7.67 -8.07 -16.01
CA ALA A 61 -7.51 -9.27 -15.19
C ALA A 61 -7.01 -8.93 -13.78
N VAL A 62 -5.99 -8.08 -13.68
CA VAL A 62 -5.46 -7.62 -12.38
C VAL A 62 -6.54 -6.88 -11.58
N GLN A 63 -7.25 -5.93 -12.21
CA GLN A 63 -8.26 -5.13 -11.52
C GLN A 63 -9.46 -5.97 -11.09
N ALA A 64 -9.83 -7.01 -11.83
CA ALA A 64 -10.88 -7.94 -11.44
C ALA A 64 -10.52 -8.66 -10.12
N VAL A 65 -9.28 -9.14 -9.98
CA VAL A 65 -8.80 -9.74 -8.73
C VAL A 65 -8.82 -8.71 -7.59
N LEU A 66 -8.24 -7.52 -7.81
CA LEU A 66 -8.20 -6.47 -6.79
C LEU A 66 -9.58 -6.03 -6.32
N LYS A 67 -10.57 -5.92 -7.23
CA LYS A 67 -11.94 -5.52 -6.90
C LYS A 67 -12.64 -6.51 -5.96
N ARG A 68 -12.40 -7.82 -6.12
CA ARG A 68 -12.94 -8.86 -5.21
C ARG A 68 -12.43 -8.70 -3.77
N HIS A 69 -11.27 -8.06 -3.59
CA HIS A 69 -10.66 -7.79 -2.29
C HIS A 69 -10.84 -6.34 -1.81
N GLY A 70 -11.79 -5.60 -2.40
CA GLY A 70 -12.12 -4.23 -2.03
C GLY A 70 -11.11 -3.18 -2.48
N ILE A 71 -10.18 -3.51 -3.39
CA ILE A 71 -9.14 -2.58 -3.86
C ILE A 71 -9.58 -1.97 -5.20
N THR A 72 -9.97 -0.69 -5.17
CA THR A 72 -10.39 0.08 -6.35
C THR A 72 -9.23 0.77 -7.08
N ARG A 73 -8.08 0.94 -6.40
CA ARG A 73 -6.89 1.59 -6.96
C ARG A 73 -6.26 0.73 -8.07
N VAL A 74 -5.76 1.39 -9.11
CA VAL A 74 -5.03 0.73 -10.21
C VAL A 74 -3.60 0.41 -9.77
N LEU A 75 -3.22 -0.87 -9.84
CA LEU A 75 -1.86 -1.33 -9.53
C LEU A 75 -0.87 -0.96 -10.63
N ALA A 76 -1.20 -1.28 -11.87
CA ALA A 76 -0.43 -0.97 -13.07
C ALA A 76 -1.36 -0.72 -14.28
N ASP A 77 -1.13 0.37 -15.01
CA ASP A 77 -1.96 0.73 -16.17
C ASP A 77 -1.87 -0.29 -17.31
N GLU A 78 -0.70 -0.91 -17.49
CA GLU A 78 -0.50 -1.99 -18.45
C GLU A 78 -0.70 -3.39 -17.84
N GLY A 79 -1.03 -3.49 -16.55
CA GLY A 79 -1.15 -4.78 -15.85
C GLY A 79 0.12 -5.61 -15.83
N GLY A 80 1.30 -4.99 -15.94
CA GLY A 80 2.58 -5.70 -15.92
C GLY A 80 2.97 -6.38 -17.24
N ARG A 81 2.41 -5.96 -18.39
CA ARG A 81 2.66 -6.56 -19.71
C ARG A 81 4.08 -6.45 -20.29
N THR A 82 5.09 -6.13 -19.49
CA THR A 82 6.49 -6.10 -19.95
C THR A 82 7.00 -7.51 -20.23
N SER A 83 7.43 -7.80 -21.46
CA SER A 83 7.72 -9.17 -21.93
C SER A 83 8.80 -9.88 -21.12
N ARG A 84 10.05 -9.37 -21.15
CA ARG A 84 11.20 -10.06 -20.55
C ARG A 84 11.07 -10.27 -19.03
N GLY A 85 10.66 -9.24 -18.30
CA GLY A 85 10.53 -9.30 -16.84
C GLY A 85 9.38 -10.18 -16.38
N SER A 86 8.21 -10.04 -17.01
CA SER A 86 7.02 -10.77 -16.56
C SER A 86 7.04 -12.24 -16.94
N LEU A 87 7.63 -12.61 -18.07
CA LEU A 87 7.86 -14.01 -18.43
C LEU A 87 8.80 -14.70 -17.44
N LYS A 88 9.90 -14.04 -17.05
CA LYS A 88 10.82 -14.55 -16.03
C LYS A 88 10.10 -14.78 -14.69
N ASN A 89 9.39 -13.77 -14.20
CA ASN A 89 8.64 -13.86 -12.94
C ASN A 89 7.58 -14.97 -13.00
N MET A 90 6.90 -15.13 -14.14
CA MET A 90 5.88 -16.17 -14.33
C MET A 90 6.51 -17.56 -14.21
N ARG A 91 7.61 -17.81 -14.93
CA ARG A 91 8.28 -19.12 -14.91
C ARG A 91 8.82 -19.45 -13.52
N GLU A 92 9.43 -18.48 -12.84
CA GLU A 92 9.92 -18.67 -11.47
C GLU A 92 8.79 -18.96 -10.49
N TYR A 93 7.64 -18.29 -10.63
CA TYR A 93 6.50 -18.48 -9.75
C TYR A 93 5.74 -19.79 -10.03
N VAL A 94 5.60 -20.20 -11.29
CA VAL A 94 5.07 -21.52 -11.66
C VAL A 94 5.94 -22.64 -11.08
N ALA A 95 7.26 -22.54 -11.21
CA ALA A 95 8.18 -23.52 -10.64
C ALA A 95 8.03 -23.60 -9.10
N PHE A 96 7.85 -22.45 -8.43
CA PHE A 96 7.57 -22.41 -7.00
C PHE A 96 6.24 -23.09 -6.64
N LEU A 97 5.14 -22.77 -7.32
CA LEU A 97 3.83 -23.38 -7.06
C LEU A 97 3.84 -24.89 -7.28
N ASN A 98 4.50 -25.36 -8.36
CA ASN A 98 4.63 -26.79 -8.63
C ASN A 98 5.47 -27.51 -7.57
N LYS A 99 6.53 -26.86 -7.06
CA LYS A 99 7.33 -27.39 -5.95
C LYS A 99 6.55 -27.45 -4.63
N LEU A 100 5.68 -26.47 -4.37
CA LEU A 100 4.76 -26.56 -3.23
C LEU A 100 3.79 -27.72 -3.40
N ASN A 101 3.19 -27.87 -4.59
CA ASN A 101 2.26 -28.95 -4.91
C ASN A 101 2.87 -30.35 -4.76
N SER A 102 4.16 -30.50 -5.10
CA SER A 102 4.84 -31.79 -4.90
C SER A 102 5.06 -32.16 -3.43
N LYS A 103 4.91 -31.21 -2.49
CA LYS A 103 5.03 -31.45 -1.05
C LYS A 103 3.70 -31.72 -0.35
N GLY A 104 2.57 -31.53 -1.03
CA GLY A 104 1.23 -31.71 -0.48
C GLY A 104 0.22 -30.70 -1.02
N ASP A 105 -0.94 -30.63 -0.37
CA ASP A 105 -2.03 -29.76 -0.77
C ASP A 105 -1.67 -28.28 -0.65
N VAL A 106 -1.95 -27.53 -1.71
CA VAL A 106 -1.66 -26.09 -1.81
C VAL A 106 -2.96 -25.30 -1.67
N ASP A 107 -3.04 -24.47 -0.63
CA ASP A 107 -4.16 -23.54 -0.46
C ASP A 107 -3.98 -22.28 -1.34
N LEU A 108 -4.59 -22.31 -2.52
CA LEU A 108 -4.56 -21.21 -3.49
C LEU A 108 -5.34 -19.97 -3.02
N GLU A 109 -6.29 -20.10 -2.08
CA GLU A 109 -6.96 -18.95 -1.48
C GLU A 109 -6.03 -18.22 -0.51
N ALA A 110 -5.30 -18.96 0.33
CA ALA A 110 -4.28 -18.40 1.21
C ALA A 110 -3.16 -17.71 0.41
N ILE A 111 -2.73 -18.31 -0.70
CA ILE A 111 -1.74 -17.70 -1.62
C ILE A 111 -2.27 -16.40 -2.24
N GLU A 112 -3.51 -16.38 -2.74
CA GLU A 112 -4.11 -15.15 -3.29
C GLU A 112 -4.16 -14.05 -2.21
N LYS A 113 -4.61 -14.40 -1.00
CA LYS A 113 -4.66 -13.47 0.14
C LYS A 113 -3.28 -12.91 0.49
N PHE A 114 -2.23 -13.74 0.48
CA PHE A 114 -0.86 -13.29 0.70
C PHE A 114 -0.44 -12.23 -0.33
N TRP A 115 -0.70 -12.45 -1.62
CA TRP A 115 -0.34 -11.46 -2.66
C TRP A 115 -1.17 -10.18 -2.56
N ILE A 116 -2.44 -10.28 -2.16
CA ILE A 116 -3.29 -9.12 -1.87
C ILE A 116 -2.70 -8.29 -0.71
N GLU A 117 -2.20 -8.92 0.34
CA GLU A 117 -1.50 -8.22 1.43
C GLU A 117 -0.24 -7.50 0.91
N ARG A 118 0.57 -8.15 0.07
CA ARG A 118 1.74 -7.49 -0.56
C ARG A 118 1.34 -6.30 -1.44
N VAL A 119 0.20 -6.38 -2.14
CA VAL A 119 -0.34 -5.24 -2.91
C VAL A 119 -0.76 -4.10 -1.99
N ARG A 120 -1.42 -4.39 -0.86
CA ARG A 120 -1.78 -3.37 0.14
C ARG A 120 -0.53 -2.68 0.69
N GLU A 121 0.50 -3.45 1.04
CA GLU A 121 1.80 -2.91 1.49
C GLU A 121 2.48 -2.06 0.41
N PHE A 122 2.46 -2.51 -0.85
CA PHE A 122 2.99 -1.73 -1.97
C PHE A 122 2.26 -0.39 -2.13
N PHE A 123 0.95 -0.35 -1.89
CA PHE A 123 0.18 0.89 -1.91
C PHE A 123 0.42 1.77 -0.69
N ALA A 124 0.66 1.18 0.48
CA ALA A 124 0.95 1.87 1.72
C ALA A 124 2.35 2.52 1.73
N SER A 125 3.34 1.87 1.10
CA SER A 125 4.73 2.34 1.03
C SER A 125 4.98 3.49 0.05
N LYS A 126 3.98 3.88 -0.77
CA LYS A 126 4.14 5.02 -1.68
C LYS A 126 4.19 6.32 -0.88
N PRO A 127 5.17 7.22 -1.11
CA PRO A 127 5.17 8.52 -0.45
C PRO A 127 3.96 9.37 -0.90
N PHE A 128 3.59 10.36 -0.08
CA PHE A 128 2.78 11.48 -0.56
C PHE A 128 3.63 12.32 -1.51
N LYS A 129 3.02 12.84 -2.58
CA LYS A 129 3.73 13.60 -3.60
C LYS A 129 3.36 15.06 -3.50
N ILE A 130 4.37 15.92 -3.36
CA ILE A 130 4.22 17.37 -3.51
C ILE A 130 4.70 17.72 -4.91
N LYS A 131 3.82 18.35 -5.71
CA LYS A 131 4.20 18.94 -7.01
C LYS A 131 4.15 20.45 -6.87
N LEU A 132 5.32 21.06 -6.80
CA LEU A 132 5.45 22.52 -6.85
C LEU A 132 5.36 22.95 -8.31
N ASP A 133 4.33 23.73 -8.60
CA ASP A 133 3.98 24.21 -9.94
C ASP A 133 3.64 25.70 -9.77
N ALA A 134 4.33 26.56 -10.51
CA ALA A 134 4.17 28.01 -10.41
C ALA A 134 2.75 28.48 -10.79
N ALA A 135 1.99 27.66 -11.52
CA ALA A 135 0.59 27.93 -11.84
C ALA A 135 -0.38 27.57 -10.70
N ARG A 136 0.09 26.93 -9.61
CA ARG A 136 -0.75 26.48 -8.50
C ARG A 136 -0.49 27.31 -7.24
N SER A 137 -1.57 27.73 -6.59
CA SER A 137 -1.46 28.36 -5.26
C SER A 137 -1.02 27.34 -4.20
N LEU A 138 -0.36 27.82 -3.14
CA LEU A 138 0.02 27.00 -1.98
C LEU A 138 -1.18 26.24 -1.38
N ARG A 139 -2.36 26.89 -1.36
CA ARG A 139 -3.63 26.27 -0.92
C ARG A 139 -3.95 25.01 -1.74
N MET A 140 -3.74 25.04 -3.05
CA MET A 140 -3.97 23.89 -3.93
C MET A 140 -2.96 22.76 -3.65
N VAL A 141 -1.70 23.11 -3.42
CA VAL A 141 -0.65 22.13 -3.08
C VAL A 141 -0.99 21.42 -1.75
N VAL A 142 -1.35 22.18 -0.71
CA VAL A 142 -1.75 21.63 0.60
C VAL A 142 -2.99 20.73 0.46
N ARG A 143 -4.01 21.17 -0.28
CA ARG A 143 -5.23 20.37 -0.53
C ARG A 143 -4.92 19.07 -1.26
N ASP A 144 -4.00 19.07 -2.22
CA ASP A 144 -3.61 17.87 -2.95
C ASP A 144 -2.96 16.83 -2.02
N VAL A 145 -2.07 17.26 -1.12
CA VAL A 145 -1.44 16.37 -0.14
C VAL A 145 -2.47 15.80 0.84
N VAL A 146 -3.39 16.62 1.34
CA VAL A 146 -4.47 16.16 2.22
C VAL A 146 -5.40 15.18 1.49
N ALA A 147 -5.75 15.45 0.23
CA ALA A 147 -6.56 14.54 -0.58
C ALA A 147 -5.87 13.19 -0.78
N GLN A 148 -4.55 13.17 -1.01
CA GLN A 148 -3.77 11.94 -1.07
C GLN A 148 -3.81 11.15 0.25
N ALA A 149 -3.81 11.85 1.40
CA ALA A 149 -3.91 11.23 2.72
C ALA A 149 -5.29 10.61 2.97
N VAL A 150 -6.36 11.32 2.63
CA VAL A 150 -7.74 10.81 2.69
C VAL A 150 -7.91 9.57 1.82
N GLU A 151 -7.37 9.59 0.60
CA GLU A 151 -7.45 8.44 -0.31
C GLU A 151 -6.68 7.23 0.23
N ARG A 152 -5.56 7.47 0.94
CA ARG A 152 -4.80 6.39 1.58
C ARG A 152 -5.58 5.71 2.70
N GLN A 153 -6.23 6.52 3.53
CA GLN A 153 -6.98 6.06 4.69
C GLN A 153 -8.09 5.07 4.33
N LYS A 154 -8.73 5.23 3.15
CA LYS A 154 -9.73 4.27 2.64
C LYS A 154 -9.20 2.84 2.50
N THR A 155 -7.89 2.67 2.36
CA THR A 155 -7.24 1.38 2.08
C THR A 155 -6.33 0.87 3.21
N ALA A 156 -6.19 1.65 4.28
CA ALA A 156 -5.34 1.35 5.43
C ALA A 156 -6.09 1.74 6.72
N PRO A 157 -7.05 0.90 7.17
CA PRO A 157 -7.84 1.18 8.36
C PRO A 157 -6.97 1.18 9.61
N GLY A 158 -7.35 1.97 10.62
CA GLY A 158 -6.63 2.09 11.90
C GLY A 158 -5.64 3.25 11.99
N MET A 159 -5.45 4.04 10.92
CA MET A 159 -4.64 5.26 10.95
C MET A 159 -5.33 6.44 10.26
N TYR A 160 -5.35 7.59 10.92
CA TYR A 160 -5.86 8.85 10.37
C TYR A 160 -4.74 9.62 9.65
N TYR A 161 -4.42 9.22 8.42
CA TYR A 161 -3.35 9.83 7.62
C TYR A 161 -3.53 11.34 7.42
N SER A 162 -4.76 11.82 7.29
CA SER A 162 -5.04 13.25 7.14
C SER A 162 -4.65 14.03 8.40
N GLY A 163 -4.92 13.49 9.58
CA GLY A 163 -4.49 14.07 10.86
C GLY A 163 -2.97 14.16 10.95
N ALA A 164 -2.27 13.07 10.63
CA ALA A 164 -0.81 13.04 10.63
C ALA A 164 -0.20 14.09 9.69
N VAL A 165 -0.71 14.16 8.45
CA VAL A 165 -0.27 15.16 7.47
C VAL A 165 -0.51 16.58 7.99
N LEU A 166 -1.68 16.85 8.57
CA LEU A 166 -1.96 18.18 9.12
C LEU A 166 -1.04 18.53 10.30
N GLN A 167 -0.80 17.61 11.24
CA GLN A 167 0.09 17.86 12.36
C GLN A 167 1.49 18.23 11.86
N HIS A 168 2.03 17.49 10.89
CA HIS A 168 3.33 17.82 10.29
C HIS A 168 3.34 19.17 9.56
N LEU A 169 2.29 19.52 8.82
CA LEU A 169 2.20 20.81 8.13
C LEU A 169 2.08 21.99 9.10
N VAL A 170 1.32 21.81 10.19
CA VAL A 170 1.19 22.82 11.25
C VAL A 170 2.52 23.00 11.97
N GLY A 171 3.18 21.92 12.38
CA GLY A 171 4.50 21.97 13.02
C GLY A 171 5.53 22.70 12.14
N ALA A 172 5.63 22.34 10.86
CA ALA A 172 6.52 23.01 9.92
C ALA A 172 6.20 24.51 9.76
N LYS A 173 4.92 24.89 9.84
CA LYS A 173 4.51 26.29 9.79
C LYS A 173 4.88 27.03 11.08
N LEU A 174 4.77 26.38 12.23
CA LEU A 174 5.21 26.92 13.52
C LEU A 174 6.72 27.16 13.51
N ASP A 175 7.53 26.22 13.01
CA ASP A 175 8.99 26.43 12.86
C ASP A 175 9.31 27.62 11.96
N CYS A 176 8.59 27.78 10.85
CA CYS A 176 8.77 28.94 9.96
C CYS A 176 8.46 30.28 10.66
N ALA A 177 7.52 30.28 11.61
CA ALA A 177 7.04 31.49 12.27
C ALA A 177 7.82 31.83 13.55
N LEU A 178 8.25 30.81 14.30
CA LEU A 178 8.86 30.93 15.63
C LEU A 178 10.37 30.60 15.64
N GLY A 179 10.91 30.09 14.53
CA GLY A 179 12.25 29.53 14.46
C GLY A 179 12.26 28.00 14.60
N GLU A 180 13.19 27.36 13.90
CA GLU A 180 13.36 25.91 13.96
C GLU A 180 13.80 25.49 15.38
N GLY A 181 13.14 24.47 15.93
CA GLY A 181 13.40 23.99 17.30
C GLY A 181 12.64 24.74 18.39
N SER A 182 11.84 25.75 18.04
CA SER A 182 11.00 26.50 18.99
C SER A 182 9.77 25.71 19.46
N VAL A 183 9.41 24.61 18.77
CA VAL A 183 8.31 23.71 19.15
C VAL A 183 8.76 22.26 19.11
N GLU A 184 8.23 21.43 20.02
CA GLU A 184 8.51 20.00 20.04
C GLU A 184 7.64 19.23 19.04
N HIS A 185 8.28 18.51 18.13
CA HIS A 185 7.62 17.67 17.14
C HIS A 185 7.48 16.23 17.64
N ASN A 186 6.32 15.93 18.22
CA ASN A 186 6.00 14.58 18.68
C ASN A 186 5.35 13.74 17.57
N SER A 187 5.51 12.41 17.66
CA SER A 187 4.86 11.49 16.73
C SER A 187 3.33 11.50 16.86
N PHE A 188 2.63 11.63 15.73
CA PHE A 188 1.16 11.61 15.62
C PHE A 188 0.50 10.37 16.23
N SER A 189 1.18 9.23 16.22
CA SER A 189 0.62 7.96 16.72
C SER A 189 0.84 7.75 18.21
N THR A 190 1.53 8.65 18.89
CA THR A 190 1.75 8.56 20.33
C THR A 190 0.46 9.04 20.99
N ALA A 191 -0.33 8.11 21.54
CA ALA A 191 -1.45 8.48 22.38
C ALA A 191 -0.93 9.37 23.51
N ASP A 192 -1.69 10.43 23.84
CA ASP A 192 -1.45 11.19 25.06
C ASP A 192 -1.45 10.20 26.22
N ALA A 193 -0.27 9.88 26.75
CA ALA A 193 -0.18 9.13 28.00
C ALA A 193 -0.98 9.91 29.05
N PRO A 194 -1.69 9.25 29.98
CA PRO A 194 -2.39 9.95 31.05
C PRO A 194 -1.38 10.80 31.84
N GLY A 195 -1.35 12.11 31.58
CA GLY A 195 -0.61 13.09 32.37
C GLY A 195 0.53 13.89 31.72
N SER A 196 0.85 13.78 30.42
CA SER A 196 2.07 14.47 29.92
C SER A 196 1.93 15.39 28.70
N ARG A 197 0.74 15.60 28.13
CA ARG A 197 0.62 16.53 26.99
C ARG A 197 -0.75 17.20 26.90
N ALA A 198 -0.74 18.53 26.95
CA ALA A 198 -1.96 19.33 26.85
C ALA A 198 -2.46 19.50 25.40
N GLY A 199 -1.60 19.33 24.38
CA GLY A 199 -1.97 19.38 22.97
C GLY A 199 -0.83 19.03 22.01
N ASP A 200 -1.11 19.06 20.71
CA ASP A 200 -0.15 18.68 19.66
C ASP A 200 1.07 19.61 19.57
N PHE A 201 0.94 20.87 19.96
CA PHE A 201 2.09 21.76 20.15
C PHE A 201 1.86 22.60 21.39
N LEU A 202 2.93 22.84 22.16
CA LEU A 202 2.91 23.71 23.33
C LEU A 202 3.75 24.96 23.00
N ILE A 203 3.15 26.14 23.12
CA ILE A 203 3.76 27.43 22.80
C ILE A 203 3.51 28.36 23.98
N GLY A 204 4.48 28.49 24.88
CA GLY A 204 4.28 29.23 26.12
C GLY A 204 3.17 28.59 26.97
N ASP A 205 2.12 29.35 27.24
CA ASP A 205 0.91 28.94 27.95
C ASP A 205 -0.21 28.44 27.01
N ALA A 206 0.01 28.43 25.69
CA ALA A 206 -0.96 27.97 24.70
C ALA A 206 -0.72 26.51 24.29
N ALA A 207 -1.81 25.73 24.22
CA ALA A 207 -1.83 24.40 23.62
C ALA A 207 -2.55 24.44 22.26
N VAL A 208 -1.93 23.86 21.23
CA VAL A 208 -2.49 23.76 19.88
C VAL A 208 -2.88 22.32 19.62
N HIS A 209 -4.16 22.07 19.33
CA HIS A 209 -4.66 20.78 18.86
C HIS A 209 -4.89 20.81 17.34
N VAL A 210 -4.39 19.79 16.64
CA VAL A 210 -4.51 19.65 15.19
C VAL A 210 -5.39 18.45 14.88
N THR A 211 -6.60 18.72 14.38
CA THR A 211 -7.56 17.66 14.02
C THR A 211 -8.33 18.00 12.75
N THR A 212 -8.64 16.97 11.95
CA THR A 212 -9.59 17.07 10.83
C THR A 212 -11.04 16.94 11.26
N SER A 213 -11.29 16.52 12.50
CA SER A 213 -12.61 16.17 13.01
C SER A 213 -12.65 16.45 14.51
N PRO A 214 -12.85 17.73 14.90
CA PRO A 214 -12.92 18.10 16.31
C PRO A 214 -14.18 17.49 16.94
N GLY A 215 -13.98 16.50 17.81
CA GLY A 215 -15.05 15.95 18.67
C GLY A 215 -15.20 16.77 19.95
N GLU A 216 -16.32 16.57 20.66
CA GLU A 216 -16.62 17.30 21.90
C GLU A 216 -15.49 17.24 22.92
N ALA A 217 -14.86 16.07 23.11
CA ALA A 217 -13.74 15.91 24.04
C ALA A 217 -12.51 16.78 23.71
N VAL A 218 -12.24 17.04 22.42
CA VAL A 218 -11.15 17.94 22.01
C VAL A 218 -11.57 19.39 22.22
N ILE A 219 -12.82 19.72 21.90
CA ILE A 219 -13.36 21.07 22.09
C ILE A 219 -13.37 21.46 23.57
N GLU A 220 -13.72 20.54 24.46
CA GLU A 220 -13.74 20.78 25.91
C GLU A 220 -12.35 21.04 26.48
N LYS A 221 -11.30 20.39 25.94
CA LYS A 221 -9.90 20.68 26.31
C LYS A 221 -9.44 22.08 25.91
N CYS A 222 -10.13 22.73 24.96
CA CYS A 222 -9.78 24.04 24.43
C CYS A 222 -10.60 25.20 25.05
N ARG A 223 -11.46 24.92 26.04
CA ARG A 223 -12.20 25.93 26.80
C ARG A 223 -11.35 26.47 27.95
#